data_AF-A0A5M3Q625-F1
#
_entry.id   AF-A0A5M3Q625-F1
#
_cell.length_a   1.000
_cell.length_b   1.000
_cell.length_c   1.000
_cell.angle_alpha   90.00
_cell.angle_beta   90.00
_cell.angle_gamma   90.00
#
_symmetry.space_group_name_H-M   'P 1'
#
loop_
_entity.id
_entity.type
_entity.pdbx_description
1 polymer ?
#
loop_
_entity_poly.entity_id
_entity_poly.type
_entity_poly.pdbx_seq_one_letter_code
_entity_poly.pdbx_strand_id
1 'polypeptide(L)'
;MIIGPSDDVPHEQPLTFYLQQYSSSHLVIIPWGFGKWLGKRGLVLKQAMYQLAQLEYVLGDSSGRPNCWQRIAQFEDAKRLGKHILSGSDPLPVAGQQRKVGIYGAAFYSDQRAEGLVRNLRETILGLPLDEVRPFGHSDGLFDFIFSQFLLRLNRIK
;
A
#
# COMPACT_ATOMS: atom_id res chain seq x y z
N MET A 1 3.45 -0.17 6.53
CA MET A 1 2.83 -1.38 7.09
C MET A 1 3.87 -2.49 7.00
N ILE A 2 4.00 -3.30 8.04
CA ILE A 2 4.98 -4.38 8.11
C ILE A 2 4.18 -5.66 8.33
N ILE A 3 4.35 -6.64 7.46
CA ILE A 3 3.67 -7.94 7.56
C ILE A 3 4.72 -9.02 7.88
N GLY A 4 4.42 -9.83 8.88
CA GLY A 4 5.24 -10.94 9.37
C GLY A 4 5.24 -10.98 10.90
N PRO A 5 5.80 -12.04 11.51
CA PRO A 5 5.98 -12.10 12.96
C PRO A 5 6.97 -11.00 13.37
N SER A 6 6.51 -10.06 14.19
CA SER A 6 7.35 -9.03 14.81
C SER A 6 6.79 -8.67 16.17
N ASP A 7 7.61 -8.76 17.20
CA ASP A 7 7.32 -8.15 18.49
C ASP A 7 7.68 -6.66 18.42
N ASP A 8 6.72 -5.83 18.82
CA ASP A 8 6.77 -4.37 19.01
C ASP A 8 7.50 -3.54 17.92
N VAL A 9 6.74 -3.04 16.94
CA VAL A 9 7.24 -2.12 15.92
C VAL A 9 7.21 -0.69 16.47
N PRO A 10 8.36 0.00 16.60
CA PRO A 10 8.39 1.35 17.16
C PRO A 10 7.59 2.31 16.28
N HIS A 11 6.82 3.18 16.92
CA HIS A 11 5.99 4.16 16.22
C HIS A 11 6.74 5.46 15.93
N GLU A 12 6.16 6.28 15.06
CA GLU A 12 6.60 7.65 14.74
C GLU A 12 8.02 7.78 14.17
N GLN A 13 8.56 6.69 13.63
CA GLN A 13 9.86 6.71 12.97
C GLN A 13 9.76 7.21 11.52
N PRO A 14 10.86 7.73 10.94
CA PRO A 14 10.93 8.02 9.52
C PRO A 14 10.69 6.77 8.67
N LEU A 15 10.15 6.95 7.46
CA LEU A 15 9.98 5.84 6.50
C LEU A 15 11.29 5.09 6.24
N THR A 16 12.41 5.82 6.16
CA THR A 16 13.74 5.26 5.92
C THR A 16 14.15 4.27 7.01
N PHE A 17 13.82 4.56 8.27
CA PHE A 17 14.07 3.66 9.40
C PHE A 17 13.37 2.32 9.18
N TYR A 18 12.07 2.34 8.86
CA TYR A 18 11.31 1.10 8.68
C TYR A 18 11.81 0.28 7.49
N LEU A 19 12.18 0.94 6.39
CA LEU A 19 12.74 0.25 5.24
C LEU A 19 14.07 -0.40 5.61
N GLN A 20 15.00 0.32 6.24
CA GLN A 20 16.32 -0.21 6.61
C GLN A 20 16.23 -1.34 7.64
N GLN A 21 15.35 -1.21 8.62
CA GLN A 21 15.26 -2.14 9.74
C GLN A 21 14.54 -3.44 9.38
N TYR A 22 13.52 -3.38 8.51
CA TYR A 22 12.58 -4.50 8.33
C TYR A 22 12.53 -5.06 6.91
N SER A 23 13.06 -4.36 5.89
CA SER A 23 12.91 -4.82 4.49
C SER A 23 13.52 -6.20 4.24
N SER A 24 14.57 -6.59 4.97
CA SER A 24 15.28 -7.85 4.77
C SER A 24 14.56 -9.07 5.37
N SER A 25 13.65 -8.87 6.32
CA SER A 25 12.99 -9.97 7.06
C SER A 25 11.46 -9.93 6.97
N HIS A 26 10.89 -8.77 6.68
CA HIS A 26 9.44 -8.57 6.64
C HIS A 26 9.02 -8.07 5.26
N LEU A 27 7.73 -8.25 4.96
CA LEU A 27 7.14 -7.57 3.82
C LEU A 27 6.78 -6.14 4.24
N VAL A 28 7.61 -5.19 3.82
CA VAL A 28 7.38 -3.76 4.08
C VAL A 28 6.57 -3.16 2.95
N ILE A 29 5.37 -2.67 3.29
CA ILE A 29 4.42 -2.05 2.37
C ILE A 29 4.34 -0.56 2.68
N ILE A 30 4.56 0.28 1.67
CA ILE A 30 4.35 1.73 1.76
C ILE A 30 2.91 2.03 1.32
N PRO A 31 1.96 2.26 2.24
CA PRO A 31 0.56 2.42 1.88
C PRO A 31 0.30 3.78 1.24
N TRP A 32 -0.49 3.79 0.17
CA TRP A 32 -1.02 4.99 -0.42
C TRP A 32 -1.83 5.78 0.61
N GLY A 33 -1.73 7.10 0.55
CA GLY A 33 -2.50 7.97 1.43
C GLY A 33 -2.67 9.37 0.85
N PHE A 34 -3.93 9.79 0.78
CA PHE A 34 -4.27 11.16 0.38
C PHE A 34 -3.57 12.20 1.26
N GLY A 35 -3.01 13.24 0.63
CA GLY A 35 -2.22 14.28 1.30
C GLY A 35 -0.82 13.85 1.77
N LYS A 36 -0.59 12.57 2.04
CA LYS A 36 0.75 12.03 2.37
C LYS A 36 1.63 11.89 1.13
N TRP A 37 1.02 11.58 -0.01
CA TRP A 37 1.71 11.32 -1.28
C TRP A 37 1.74 12.56 -2.20
N LEU A 38 1.28 13.71 -1.69
CA LEU A 38 1.14 14.96 -2.44
C LEU A 38 2.10 16.03 -1.93
N GLY A 39 2.40 17.00 -2.81
CA GLY A 39 3.23 18.16 -2.50
C GLY A 39 4.58 17.76 -1.91
N LYS A 40 5.03 18.50 -0.89
CA LYS A 40 6.34 18.29 -0.24
C LYS A 40 6.50 16.88 0.34
N ARG A 41 5.44 16.30 0.91
CA ARG A 41 5.48 14.95 1.48
C ARG A 41 5.62 13.88 0.40
N GLY A 42 4.96 14.07 -0.74
CA GLY A 42 5.14 13.23 -1.92
C GLY A 42 6.56 13.25 -2.47
N LEU A 43 7.23 14.42 -2.44
CA LEU A 43 8.63 14.56 -2.85
C LEU A 43 9.59 13.81 -1.90
N VAL A 44 9.38 13.93 -0.58
CA VAL A 44 10.16 13.19 0.42
C VAL A 44 10.01 11.68 0.23
N LEU A 45 8.78 11.20 0.00
CA LEU A 45 8.53 9.80 -0.32
C LEU A 45 9.29 9.36 -1.59
N LYS A 46 9.19 10.14 -2.67
CA LYS A 46 9.89 9.86 -3.92
C LYS A 46 11.41 9.78 -3.71
N GLN A 47 12.00 10.74 -3.00
CA GLN A 47 13.43 10.73 -2.68
C GLN A 47 13.82 9.47 -1.90
N ALA A 48 13.05 9.10 -0.88
CA ALA A 48 13.29 7.89 -0.10
C ALA A 48 13.22 6.61 -0.96
N MET A 49 12.26 6.53 -1.89
CA MET A 49 12.13 5.39 -2.81
C MET A 49 13.38 5.20 -3.68
N TYR A 50 13.93 6.29 -4.22
CA TYR A 50 15.13 6.25 -5.05
C TYR A 50 16.40 6.00 -4.21
N GLN A 51 16.54 6.65 -3.05
CA GLN A 51 17.70 6.49 -2.17
C GLN A 51 17.82 5.05 -1.63
N LEU A 52 16.69 4.38 -1.42
CA LEU A 52 16.62 3.04 -0.86
C LEU A 52 16.16 2.01 -1.90
N ALA A 53 16.36 2.29 -3.19
CA ALA A 53 15.89 1.45 -4.30
C ALA A 53 16.35 -0.01 -4.21
N GLN A 54 17.52 -0.27 -3.63
CA GLN A 54 18.09 -1.59 -3.42
C GLN A 54 17.37 -2.42 -2.34
N LEU A 55 16.56 -1.80 -1.48
CA LEU A 55 15.85 -2.50 -0.41
C LEU A 55 14.57 -3.18 -0.92
N GLU A 56 14.17 -4.26 -0.26
CA GLU A 56 13.00 -5.06 -0.61
C GLU A 56 11.73 -4.49 0.03
N TYR A 57 10.95 -3.76 -0.75
CA TYR A 57 9.68 -3.19 -0.31
C TYR A 57 8.69 -3.13 -1.47
N VAL A 58 7.42 -2.97 -1.14
CA VAL A 58 6.34 -2.82 -2.12
C VAL A 58 5.48 -1.60 -1.78
N LEU A 59 4.70 -1.13 -2.74
CA LEU A 59 3.74 -0.06 -2.52
C LEU A 59 2.34 -0.65 -2.31
N GLY A 60 1.50 0.02 -1.52
CA GLY A 60 0.11 -0.34 -1.35
C GLY A 60 -0.81 0.64 -2.10
N ASP A 61 -1.65 0.18 -3.02
CA ASP A 61 -2.78 0.98 -3.54
C ASP A 61 -4.03 0.75 -2.69
N SER A 62 -4.88 1.76 -2.59
CA SER A 62 -6.08 1.73 -1.74
C SER A 62 -7.33 1.99 -2.58
N SER A 63 -8.42 1.27 -2.27
CA SER A 63 -9.73 1.55 -2.89
C SER A 63 -10.21 2.96 -2.60
N GLY A 64 -9.76 3.57 -1.51
CA GLY A 64 -10.07 4.95 -1.14
C GLY A 64 -9.41 6.01 -2.02
N ARG A 65 -8.64 5.64 -3.05
CA ARG A 65 -8.14 6.57 -4.05
C ARG A 65 -9.27 6.97 -5.01
N PRO A 66 -9.40 8.25 -5.40
CA PRO A 66 -10.39 8.62 -6.40
C PRO A 66 -10.00 8.08 -7.79
N ASN A 67 -10.97 7.51 -8.50
CA ASN A 67 -10.80 6.88 -9.80
C ASN A 67 -10.30 7.82 -10.91
N CYS A 68 -10.57 9.12 -10.79
CA CYS A 68 -10.05 10.15 -11.69
C CYS A 68 -8.53 10.33 -11.55
N TRP A 69 -7.94 9.84 -10.45
CA TRP A 69 -6.51 9.87 -10.20
C TRP A 69 -5.79 8.68 -10.81
N GLN A 70 -6.02 8.42 -12.09
CA GLN A 70 -5.55 7.23 -12.78
C GLN A 70 -4.02 7.10 -12.78
N ARG A 71 -3.30 8.23 -12.72
CA ARG A 71 -1.84 8.26 -12.72
C ARG A 71 -1.28 8.83 -11.41
N ILE A 72 -0.63 7.97 -10.63
CA ILE A 72 0.16 8.36 -9.45
C ILE A 72 1.64 8.27 -9.81
N ALA A 73 2.35 9.38 -9.68
CA ALA A 73 3.77 9.46 -10.05
C ALA A 73 4.63 8.41 -9.32
N GLN A 74 4.36 8.18 -8.04
CA GLN A 74 5.08 7.20 -7.23
C GLN A 74 4.81 5.75 -7.65
N PHE A 75 3.63 5.43 -8.20
CA PHE A 75 3.39 4.10 -8.79
C PHE A 75 4.17 3.91 -10.08
N GLU A 76 4.31 4.97 -10.88
CA GLU A 76 5.17 4.94 -12.07
C GLU A 76 6.66 4.82 -11.68
N ASP A 77 7.08 5.51 -10.63
CA ASP A 77 8.43 5.39 -10.08
C ASP A 77 8.67 3.97 -9.52
N ALA A 78 7.70 3.37 -8.83
CA ALA A 78 7.78 2.00 -8.35
C ALA A 78 7.99 0.98 -9.47
N LYS A 79 7.22 1.10 -10.57
CA LYS A 79 7.43 0.26 -11.76
C LYS A 79 8.84 0.40 -12.31
N ARG A 80 9.37 1.62 -12.41
CA ARG A 80 10.75 1.88 -12.87
C ARG A 80 11.81 1.28 -11.94
N LEU A 81 11.53 1.27 -10.64
CA LEU A 81 12.40 0.71 -9.60
C LEU A 81 12.20 -0.80 -9.40
N GLY A 82 11.39 -1.44 -10.23
CA GLY A 82 11.11 -2.87 -10.15
C GLY A 82 10.35 -3.28 -8.87
N LYS A 83 9.46 -2.42 -8.36
CA LYS A 83 8.70 -2.67 -7.12
C LYS A 83 7.25 -3.04 -7.43
N HIS A 84 6.73 -4.05 -6.73
CA HIS A 84 5.31 -4.41 -6.81
C HIS A 84 4.40 -3.34 -6.20
N ILE A 85 3.16 -3.32 -6.68
CA ILE A 85 2.07 -2.53 -6.12
C ILE A 85 0.96 -3.49 -5.71
N LEU A 86 0.69 -3.57 -4.42
CA LEU A 86 -0.36 -4.40 -3.82
C LEU A 86 -1.60 -3.56 -3.59
N SER A 87 -2.68 -3.87 -4.28
CA SER A 87 -3.97 -3.22 -4.07
C SER A 87 -4.66 -3.80 -2.83
N GLY A 88 -5.36 -2.96 -2.07
CA GLY A 88 -6.11 -3.36 -0.89
C GLY A 88 -7.30 -2.44 -0.62
N SER A 89 -8.38 -3.01 -0.11
CA SER A 89 -9.62 -2.25 0.12
C SER A 89 -9.42 -1.13 1.15
N ASP A 90 -8.65 -1.38 2.21
CA ASP A 90 -8.26 -0.41 3.27
C ASP A 90 -9.40 0.55 3.68
N PRO A 91 -10.55 0.01 4.17
CA PRO A 91 -11.72 0.82 4.48
C PRO A 91 -11.43 1.80 5.62
N LEU A 92 -11.82 3.06 5.43
CA LEU A 92 -11.69 4.08 6.48
C LEU A 92 -12.61 3.78 7.67
N PRO A 93 -12.26 4.22 8.90
CA PRO A 93 -13.07 4.01 10.11
C PRO A 93 -14.26 4.98 10.16
N VAL A 94 -15.10 4.97 9.12
CA VAL A 94 -16.33 5.77 9.00
C VAL A 94 -17.48 4.88 8.55
N ALA A 95 -18.71 5.29 8.87
CA ALA A 95 -19.90 4.49 8.58
C ALA A 95 -20.01 4.13 7.09
N GLY A 96 -20.36 2.87 6.81
CA GLY A 96 -20.60 2.36 5.45
C GLY A 96 -19.38 1.78 4.75
N GLN A 97 -18.15 2.09 5.20
CA GLN A 97 -16.92 1.57 4.58
C GLN A 97 -16.72 0.07 4.80
N GLN A 98 -17.41 -0.54 5.78
CA GLN A 98 -17.36 -2.00 5.99
C GLN A 98 -17.79 -2.78 4.75
N ARG A 99 -18.65 -2.19 3.90
CA ARG A 99 -19.10 -2.81 2.64
C ARG A 99 -18.00 -2.93 1.59
N LYS A 100 -16.87 -2.25 1.78
CA LYS A 100 -15.73 -2.28 0.85
C LYS A 100 -14.74 -3.39 1.14
N VAL A 101 -14.86 -4.10 2.26
CA VAL A 101 -13.91 -5.18 2.59
C VAL A 101 -13.91 -6.23 1.49
N GLY A 102 -12.74 -6.45 0.87
CA GLY A 102 -12.52 -7.51 -0.12
C GLY A 102 -12.96 -7.17 -1.55
N ILE A 103 -13.50 -5.97 -1.83
CA ILE A 103 -13.95 -5.61 -3.19
C ILE A 103 -12.80 -5.12 -4.09
N TYR A 104 -11.67 -4.78 -3.50
CA TYR A 104 -10.48 -4.26 -4.17
C TYR A 104 -9.23 -4.89 -3.58
N GLY A 105 -8.35 -5.42 -4.43
CA GLY A 105 -7.20 -6.19 -3.99
C GLY A 105 -6.21 -6.50 -5.10
N ALA A 106 -5.11 -7.17 -4.76
CA ALA A 106 -4.17 -7.76 -5.70
C ALA A 106 -4.41 -9.27 -5.83
N ALA A 107 -4.32 -9.77 -7.05
CA ALA A 107 -4.41 -11.19 -7.38
C ALA A 107 -3.17 -11.60 -8.17
N PHE A 108 -2.69 -12.81 -7.89
CA PHE A 108 -1.61 -13.49 -8.59
C PHE A 108 -1.85 -14.99 -8.52
N TYR A 109 -1.21 -15.74 -9.41
CA TYR A 109 -1.28 -17.19 -9.42
C TYR A 109 -0.15 -17.79 -8.57
N SER A 110 -0.42 -18.92 -7.93
CA SER A 110 0.58 -19.67 -7.17
C SER A 110 0.16 -21.12 -7.07
N ASP A 111 1.09 -22.04 -7.32
CA ASP A 111 0.89 -23.49 -7.14
C ASP A 111 0.91 -23.91 -5.66
N GLN A 112 1.33 -23.02 -4.76
CA GLN A 112 1.35 -23.29 -3.32
C GLN A 112 -0.07 -23.33 -2.75
N ARG A 113 -0.30 -24.23 -1.78
CA ARG A 113 -1.49 -24.20 -0.93
C ARG A 113 -1.53 -22.91 -0.11
N ALA A 114 -2.75 -22.47 0.25
CA ALA A 114 -2.98 -21.22 0.96
C ALA A 114 -2.14 -21.06 2.25
N GLU A 115 -1.99 -22.12 3.05
CA GLU A 115 -1.19 -22.08 4.28
C GLU A 115 0.29 -21.80 4.02
N GLY A 116 0.85 -22.40 2.96
CA GLY A 116 2.24 -22.16 2.54
C GLY A 116 2.42 -20.74 2.01
N LEU A 117 1.44 -20.26 1.24
CA LEU A 117 1.43 -18.90 0.70
C LEU A 117 1.42 -17.85 1.82
N VAL A 118 0.59 -18.02 2.86
CA VAL A 118 0.55 -17.10 3.99
C VAL A 118 1.86 -17.12 4.77
N ARG A 119 2.45 -18.29 4.97
CA ARG A 119 3.73 -18.44 5.69
C ARG A 119 4.89 -17.75 4.95
N ASN A 120 4.93 -17.89 3.63
CA ASN A 120 6.01 -17.41 2.78
C ASN A 120 5.57 -16.20 1.93
N LEU A 121 4.62 -15.40 2.43
CA LEU A 121 3.99 -14.33 1.66
C LEU A 121 4.99 -13.32 1.11
N ARG A 122 5.99 -12.97 1.92
CA ARG A 122 7.08 -12.05 1.54
C ARG A 122 7.84 -12.57 0.32
N GLU A 123 8.38 -13.77 0.42
CA GLU A 123 9.20 -14.39 -0.63
C GLU A 123 8.37 -14.64 -1.89
N THR A 124 7.12 -15.07 -1.70
CA THR A 124 6.18 -15.27 -2.81
C THR A 124 5.96 -13.95 -3.55
N ILE A 125 5.62 -12.87 -2.87
CA ILE A 125 5.35 -11.58 -3.52
C ILE A 125 6.60 -11.00 -4.18
N LEU A 126 7.76 -11.04 -3.50
CA LEU A 126 9.00 -10.46 -4.03
C LEU A 126 9.59 -11.28 -5.19
N GLY A 127 9.26 -12.58 -5.28
CA GLY A 127 9.72 -13.47 -6.35
C GLY A 127 8.84 -13.45 -7.61
N LEU A 128 7.67 -12.83 -7.58
CA LEU A 128 6.78 -12.76 -8.74
C LEU A 128 7.32 -11.78 -9.79
N PRO A 129 7.10 -12.03 -11.09
CA PRO A 129 7.18 -11.00 -12.11
C PRO A 129 6.21 -9.85 -11.81
N LEU A 130 6.61 -8.61 -12.11
CA LEU A 130 5.81 -7.41 -11.78
C LEU A 130 4.41 -7.41 -12.41
N ASP A 131 4.25 -8.01 -13.58
CA ASP A 131 3.02 -8.08 -14.37
C ASP A 131 2.08 -9.23 -13.96
N GLU A 132 2.55 -10.13 -13.09
CA GLU A 132 1.72 -11.20 -12.53
C GLU A 132 0.89 -10.74 -11.33
N VAL A 133 1.31 -9.68 -10.64
CA VAL A 133 0.53 -9.07 -9.57
C VAL A 133 -0.47 -8.09 -10.18
N ARG A 134 -1.71 -8.54 -10.35
CA ARG A 134 -2.77 -7.77 -11.02
C ARG A 134 -3.77 -7.20 -10.02
N PRO A 135 -4.14 -5.91 -10.12
CA PRO A 135 -5.22 -5.37 -9.32
C PRO A 135 -6.56 -5.96 -9.79
N PHE A 136 -7.49 -6.15 -8.85
CA PHE A 136 -8.90 -6.41 -9.14
C PHE A 136 -9.79 -5.42 -8.40
N GLY A 137 -11.02 -5.25 -8.89
CA GLY A 137 -11.99 -4.32 -8.33
C GLY A 137 -11.82 -2.89 -8.82
N HIS A 138 -12.50 -1.95 -8.14
CA HIS A 138 -12.51 -0.54 -8.52
C HIS A 138 -12.21 0.35 -7.31
N SER A 139 -11.58 1.49 -7.61
CA SER A 139 -11.32 2.57 -6.66
C SER A 139 -12.52 3.52 -6.59
N ASP A 140 -12.59 4.33 -5.54
CA ASP A 140 -13.73 5.19 -5.23
C ASP A 140 -14.05 6.20 -6.34
N GLY A 141 -15.33 6.49 -6.52
CA GLY A 141 -15.74 7.68 -7.27
C GLY A 141 -15.28 8.96 -6.56
N LEU A 142 -15.13 10.06 -7.31
CA LEU A 142 -14.71 11.35 -6.75
C LEU A 142 -15.60 11.80 -5.57
N PHE A 143 -16.91 11.58 -5.66
CA PHE A 143 -17.86 11.94 -4.60
C PHE A 143 -17.69 11.08 -3.34
N ASP A 144 -17.59 9.76 -3.49
CA ASP A 144 -17.38 8.83 -2.37
C ASP A 144 -16.06 9.14 -1.66
N PHE A 145 -15.02 9.46 -2.44
CA PHE A 145 -13.74 9.91 -1.91
C PHE A 145 -13.89 11.18 -1.07
N ILE A 146 -14.47 12.25 -1.61
CA ILE A 146 -14.65 13.53 -0.89
C ILE A 146 -15.48 13.33 0.38
N PHE A 147 -16.59 12.60 0.28
CA PHE A 147 -17.46 12.33 1.41
C PHE A 147 -16.74 11.55 2.51
N SER A 148 -15.97 10.52 2.13
CA SER A 148 -15.18 9.74 3.08
C SER A 148 -14.09 10.59 3.76
N GLN A 149 -13.42 11.47 3.01
CA GLN A 149 -12.44 12.41 3.58
C GLN A 149 -13.08 13.44 4.53
N PHE A 150 -14.29 13.90 4.22
CA PHE A 150 -15.05 14.81 5.07
C PHE A 150 -15.46 14.14 6.39
N LEU A 151 -16.06 12.94 6.31
CA LEU A 151 -16.45 12.16 7.50
C LEU A 151 -15.24 11.83 8.39
N LEU A 152 -14.08 11.50 7.80
CA LEU A 152 -12.86 11.25 8.55
C LEU A 152 -12.44 12.47 9.38
N ARG A 153 -12.61 13.68 8.85
CA ARG A 153 -12.26 14.93 9.55
C ARG A 153 -13.27 15.27 10.64
N LEU A 154 -14.56 15.05 10.41
CA LEU A 154 -15.58 15.23 11.45
C LEU A 154 -15.39 14.27 12.63
N ASN A 155 -15.07 13.00 12.36
CA ASN A 155 -14.84 12.00 13.40
C ASN A 155 -13.55 12.22 14.20
N ARG A 156 -12.62 13.07 13.74
CA ARG A 156 -11.42 13.48 14.51
C ARG A 156 -11.65 14.68 15.43
N ILE A 157 -12.83 15.32 15.37
CA ILE A 157 -13.19 16.50 16.19
C ILE A 157 -13.96 16.07 17.46
N LYS A 158 -13.94 14.78 17.83
CA LYS A 158 -14.42 14.30 19.13
C LYS A 158 -13.27 14.12 20.10
#